data_AF-A0A534S5F3-F1
#
_entry.id   AF-A0A534S5F3-F1
#
_cell.length_a   1.000
_cell.length_b   1.000
_cell.length_c   1.000
_cell.angle_alpha   90.00
_cell.angle_beta   90.00
_cell.angle_gamma   90.00
#
_symmetry.space_group_name_H-M   'P 1'
#
loop_
_entity.id
_entity.type
_entity.pdbx_description
1 polymer ?
#
loop_
_entity_poly.entity_id
_entity_poly.type
_entity_poly.pdbx_seq_one_letter_code
_entity_poly.pdbx_strand_id
1 'polypeptide(L)'
;MAERGVDPKEEKKSYGSVFVIGIALLVALSIWAYVDDNFTRRPWKVVQARFYRLDYSRAQAAYDEEDKKLRDDAKYQELAKKLAAYQSSLAGGELGKKLKALESEEARATVKFQEIDQKVKDVKSELEEAWYEHDHAVQQKRNPKPYLDLIGDLDKRKAQLDKELLPARDRRVQLKEEIKKIQSGAKEIEDELAKMTAERDKWVRVMENATFKLGPMRPYKIPKIQQVSLDQFDRNRFDQPVARVDRCQTCHMAINRPGFEKEANPFKTHPRREVLLADNAHPPDKFGCTGCHEGQGVAVNSVHQAHGEGPLWELPLLRGSKAQSSCTSCHLDVQKFADDAPLLVEGQRLFEQVGCTGCHLVKGYENIPKIAPSLLKISAKVDPSWMVRWIENPHKFRPRSRMPNFDLKEDDAIALASYIWSQSKEEGDKWTQEHPAPAGLREGDANAAAKGKKLVETIGCKGCHGFADGEFTTPLGKSKDLVPNLKDISTKVGPQWIYHWLKNPRGFSPDTRMPSLRLSDDEALSITTYLTTLGAKSDPIAGIQEKLADAASIKKGESLVRK
;
A
#
# COMPACT_ATOMS: atom_id res chain seq x y z
N MET A 1 -41.78 -73.03 -34.04
CA MET A 1 -41.56 -72.69 -32.62
C MET A 1 -40.09 -72.93 -32.35
N ALA A 2 -39.29 -71.88 -32.13
CA ALA A 2 -37.89 -72.06 -31.75
C ALA A 2 -37.84 -72.28 -30.24
N GLU A 3 -37.55 -73.50 -29.81
CA GLU A 3 -37.22 -73.80 -28.41
C GLU A 3 -35.97 -73.02 -28.03
N ARG A 4 -36.12 -72.04 -27.12
CA ARG A 4 -34.98 -71.45 -26.42
C ARG A 4 -34.46 -72.50 -25.44
N GLY A 5 -33.60 -73.39 -25.92
CA GLY A 5 -32.83 -74.28 -25.07
C GLY A 5 -31.89 -73.46 -24.20
N VAL A 6 -32.24 -73.31 -22.92
CA VAL A 6 -31.32 -72.80 -21.91
C VAL A 6 -30.30 -73.90 -21.64
N ASP A 7 -29.01 -73.65 -21.91
CA ASP A 7 -27.94 -74.62 -21.63
C ASP A 7 -27.74 -74.73 -20.11
N PRO A 8 -28.05 -75.88 -19.47
CA PRO A 8 -27.89 -76.07 -18.02
C PRO A 8 -26.43 -76.02 -17.55
N LYS A 9 -25.44 -76.00 -18.45
CA LYS A 9 -24.03 -75.69 -18.10
C LYS A 9 -23.78 -74.20 -17.87
N GLU A 10 -24.57 -73.31 -18.48
CA GLU A 10 -24.45 -71.87 -18.22
C GLU A 10 -25.00 -71.48 -16.84
N GLU A 11 -26.09 -72.09 -16.38
CA GLU A 11 -26.64 -71.86 -15.03
C GLU A 11 -25.72 -72.35 -13.90
N LYS A 12 -24.78 -73.26 -14.18
CA LYS A 12 -23.82 -73.78 -13.20
C LYS A 12 -22.49 -73.01 -13.17
N LYS A 13 -22.27 -72.03 -14.05
CA LYS A 13 -21.05 -71.19 -14.03
C LYS A 13 -21.16 -70.14 -12.93
N SER A 14 -20.44 -70.33 -11.83
CA SER A 14 -20.31 -69.32 -10.79
C SER A 14 -19.34 -68.22 -11.22
N TYR A 15 -19.86 -67.01 -11.44
CA TYR A 15 -19.07 -65.80 -11.65
C TYR A 15 -18.64 -65.13 -10.33
N GLY A 16 -18.89 -65.77 -9.18
CA GLY A 16 -18.59 -65.20 -7.86
C GLY A 16 -17.11 -64.84 -7.70
N SER A 17 -16.20 -65.66 -8.23
CA SER A 17 -14.76 -65.38 -8.23
C SER A 17 -14.41 -64.15 -9.09
N VAL A 18 -15.01 -64.01 -10.26
CA VAL A 18 -14.83 -62.84 -11.15
C VAL A 18 -15.36 -61.57 -10.47
N PHE A 19 -16.51 -61.65 -9.81
CA PHE A 19 -17.11 -60.52 -9.11
C PHE A 19 -16.28 -60.11 -7.87
N VAL A 20 -15.76 -61.07 -7.09
CA VAL A 20 -14.86 -60.80 -5.96
C VAL A 20 -13.56 -60.15 -6.43
N ILE A 21 -12.96 -60.65 -7.52
CA ILE A 21 -11.76 -60.03 -8.12
C ILE A 21 -12.08 -58.61 -8.62
N GLY A 22 -13.23 -58.42 -9.28
CA GLY A 22 -13.68 -57.11 -9.75
C GLY A 22 -13.88 -56.10 -8.61
N ILE A 23 -14.52 -56.51 -7.51
CA ILE A 23 -14.67 -55.67 -6.31
C ILE A 23 -13.31 -55.37 -5.69
N ALA A 24 -12.44 -56.38 -5.54
CA ALA A 24 -11.11 -56.19 -4.97
C ALA A 24 -10.28 -55.18 -5.78
N LEU A 25 -10.32 -55.28 -7.12
CA LEU A 25 -9.67 -54.32 -8.02
C LEU A 25 -10.28 -52.92 -7.90
N LEU A 26 -11.61 -52.80 -7.86
CA LEU A 26 -12.29 -51.52 -7.69
C LEU A 26 -11.89 -50.84 -6.36
N VAL A 27 -11.85 -51.60 -5.26
CA VAL A 27 -11.43 -51.10 -3.95
C VAL A 27 -9.96 -50.68 -3.98
N ALA A 28 -9.07 -51.51 -4.54
CA ALA A 28 -7.65 -51.20 -4.65
C ALA A 28 -7.40 -49.94 -5.48
N LEU A 29 -8.05 -49.81 -6.64
CA LEU A 29 -7.96 -48.62 -7.49
C LEU A 29 -8.53 -47.38 -6.82
N SER A 30 -9.62 -47.52 -6.06
CA SER A 30 -10.22 -46.41 -5.31
C SER A 30 -9.30 -45.93 -4.20
N ILE A 31 -8.69 -46.85 -3.45
CA ILE A 31 -7.68 -46.51 -2.42
C ILE A 31 -6.46 -45.86 -3.07
N TRP A 32 -5.96 -46.42 -4.17
CA TRP A 32 -4.83 -45.85 -4.90
C TRP A 32 -5.14 -44.44 -5.42
N ALA A 33 -6.30 -44.22 -6.06
CA ALA A 33 -6.72 -42.90 -6.53
C ALA A 33 -6.85 -41.88 -5.38
N TYR A 34 -7.38 -42.31 -4.24
CA TYR A 34 -7.44 -41.49 -3.03
C TYR A 34 -6.04 -41.12 -2.52
N VAL A 35 -5.12 -42.08 -2.47
CA VAL A 35 -3.73 -41.85 -2.03
C VAL A 35 -3.00 -40.94 -3.02
N ASP A 36 -3.16 -41.16 -4.32
CA ASP A 36 -2.55 -40.36 -5.38
C ASP A 36 -3.07 -38.91 -5.34
N ASP A 37 -4.38 -38.70 -5.23
CA ASP A 37 -4.93 -37.34 -5.13
C ASP A 37 -4.53 -36.61 -3.84
N ASN A 38 -4.45 -37.32 -2.71
CA ASN A 38 -4.20 -36.66 -1.41
C ASN A 38 -2.72 -36.45 -1.09
N PHE A 39 -1.82 -37.32 -1.56
CA PHE A 39 -0.43 -37.31 -1.13
C PHE A 39 0.57 -37.05 -2.26
N THR A 40 0.38 -37.60 -3.45
CA THR A 40 1.37 -37.46 -4.55
C THR A 40 1.10 -36.21 -5.38
N ARG A 41 -0.13 -35.98 -5.81
CA ARG A 41 -0.50 -34.85 -6.70
C ARG A 41 -0.61 -33.51 -5.96
N ARG A 42 -0.74 -33.53 -4.64
CA ARG A 42 -1.01 -32.34 -3.81
C ARG A 42 0.02 -32.13 -2.70
N PRO A 43 1.31 -31.92 -3.03
CA PRO A 43 2.37 -31.77 -2.04
C PRO A 43 2.17 -30.57 -1.10
N TRP A 44 1.42 -29.55 -1.54
CA TRP A 44 1.04 -28.39 -0.73
C TRP A 44 0.24 -28.77 0.53
N LYS A 45 -0.53 -29.87 0.52
CA LYS A 45 -1.28 -30.34 1.71
C LYS A 45 -0.33 -30.69 2.86
N VAL A 46 0.81 -31.29 2.55
CA VAL A 46 1.85 -31.66 3.52
C VAL A 46 2.53 -30.42 4.10
N VAL A 47 2.73 -29.38 3.28
CA VAL A 47 3.24 -28.08 3.75
C VAL A 47 2.25 -27.46 4.74
N GLN A 48 0.94 -27.47 4.42
CA GLN A 48 -0.05 -26.91 5.34
C GLN A 48 -0.19 -27.69 6.65
N ALA A 49 -0.22 -29.01 6.58
CA ALA A 49 -0.28 -29.85 7.77
C ALA A 49 0.93 -29.61 8.71
N ARG A 50 2.13 -29.43 8.15
CA ARG A 50 3.33 -29.08 8.92
C ARG A 50 3.20 -27.72 9.62
N PHE A 51 2.68 -26.72 8.92
CA PHE A 51 2.45 -25.42 9.52
C PHE A 51 1.41 -25.46 10.64
N TYR A 52 0.28 -26.15 10.46
CA TYR A 52 -0.73 -26.24 11.54
C TYR A 52 -0.16 -26.92 12.79
N ARG A 53 0.69 -27.94 12.63
CA ARG A 53 1.42 -28.54 13.75
C ARG A 53 2.39 -27.55 14.41
N LEU A 54 3.17 -26.83 13.61
CA LEU A 54 4.10 -25.81 14.11
C LEU A 54 3.38 -24.71 14.88
N ASP A 55 2.36 -24.10 14.27
CA ASP A 55 1.53 -23.04 14.85
C ASP A 55 0.85 -23.49 16.15
N TYR A 56 0.28 -24.70 16.15
CA TYR A 56 -0.29 -25.31 17.35
C TYR A 56 0.76 -25.52 18.45
N SER A 57 1.92 -26.13 18.13
CA SER A 57 2.95 -26.41 19.13
C SER A 57 3.51 -25.15 19.78
N ARG A 58 3.68 -24.07 19.01
CA ARG A 58 4.12 -22.76 19.52
C ARG A 58 3.05 -22.14 20.40
N ALA A 59 1.79 -22.17 19.95
CA ALA A 59 0.68 -21.66 20.73
C ALA A 59 0.48 -22.44 22.04
N GLN A 60 0.67 -23.76 22.02
CA GLN A 60 0.62 -24.60 23.22
C GLN A 60 1.76 -24.24 24.18
N ALA A 61 3.00 -24.11 23.70
CA ALA A 61 4.12 -23.72 24.56
C ALA A 61 3.92 -22.34 25.20
N ALA A 62 3.42 -21.36 24.44
CA ALA A 62 3.12 -20.03 24.95
C ALA A 62 1.92 -20.05 25.92
N TYR A 63 0.90 -20.87 25.64
CA TYR A 63 -0.20 -21.12 26.57
C TYR A 63 0.29 -21.71 27.89
N ASP A 64 1.13 -22.75 27.84
CA ASP A 64 1.64 -23.44 29.03
C ASP A 64 2.49 -22.51 29.90
N GLU A 65 3.27 -21.61 29.28
CA GLU A 65 4.04 -20.60 30.00
C GLU A 65 3.13 -19.59 30.72
N GLU A 66 2.14 -19.04 30.03
CA GLU A 66 1.19 -18.08 30.61
C GLU A 66 0.27 -18.73 31.65
N ASP A 67 -0.17 -19.97 31.42
CA ASP A 67 -0.99 -20.72 32.37
C ASP A 67 -0.19 -21.05 33.64
N LYS A 68 1.11 -21.35 33.52
CA LYS A 68 1.98 -21.51 34.68
C LYS A 68 2.08 -20.21 35.50
N LYS A 69 2.32 -19.06 34.84
CA LYS A 69 2.36 -17.74 35.51
C LYS A 69 1.04 -17.46 36.26
N LEU A 70 -0.10 -17.78 35.64
CA LEU A 70 -1.41 -17.60 36.25
C LEU A 70 -1.64 -18.54 37.44
N ARG A 71 -1.22 -19.81 37.34
CA ARG A 71 -1.34 -20.76 38.47
C ARG A 71 -0.48 -20.36 39.66
N ASP A 72 0.67 -19.73 39.44
CA ASP A 72 1.55 -19.24 40.49
C ASP A 72 1.08 -17.90 41.11
N ASP A 73 0.12 -17.21 40.48
CA ASP A 73 -0.45 -15.95 40.95
C ASP A 73 -1.44 -16.15 42.12
N ALA A 74 -1.13 -15.57 43.27
CA ALA A 74 -1.94 -15.71 44.47
C ALA A 74 -3.36 -15.12 44.33
N LYS A 75 -3.50 -14.00 43.59
CA LYS A 75 -4.79 -13.36 43.34
C LYS A 75 -5.65 -14.25 42.44
N TYR A 76 -5.07 -14.85 41.41
CA TYR A 76 -5.77 -15.81 40.55
C TYR A 76 -6.29 -17.02 41.34
N GLN A 77 -5.45 -17.62 42.20
CA GLN A 77 -5.85 -18.74 43.04
C GLN A 77 -7.00 -18.37 44.00
N GLU A 78 -6.92 -17.18 44.61
CA GLU A 78 -7.96 -16.68 45.52
C GLU A 78 -9.29 -16.48 44.78
N LEU A 79 -9.27 -15.80 43.64
CA LEU A 79 -10.47 -15.55 42.82
C LEU A 79 -11.06 -16.85 42.27
N ALA A 80 -10.24 -17.78 41.80
CA ALA A 80 -10.70 -19.08 41.32
C ALA A 80 -11.37 -19.90 42.44
N LYS A 81 -10.81 -19.90 43.65
CA LYS A 81 -11.43 -20.52 44.83
C LYS A 81 -12.74 -19.84 45.22
N LYS A 82 -12.79 -18.50 45.21
CA LYS A 82 -14.01 -17.72 45.48
C LYS A 82 -15.11 -18.05 44.47
N LEU A 83 -14.78 -18.08 43.17
CA LEU A 83 -15.75 -18.42 42.12
C LEU A 83 -16.28 -19.85 42.29
N ALA A 84 -15.40 -20.83 42.51
CA ALA A 84 -15.80 -22.22 42.71
C ALA A 84 -16.71 -22.38 43.94
N ALA A 85 -16.39 -21.71 45.05
CA ALA A 85 -17.22 -21.69 46.25
C ALA A 85 -18.59 -21.03 46.00
N TYR A 86 -18.60 -19.91 45.26
CA TYR A 86 -19.82 -19.19 44.90
C TYR A 86 -20.74 -20.02 44.00
N GLN A 87 -20.19 -20.62 42.93
CA GLN A 87 -20.91 -21.50 42.02
C GLN A 87 -21.43 -22.76 42.74
N SER A 88 -20.66 -23.35 43.65
CA SER A 88 -21.14 -24.48 44.48
C SER A 88 -22.31 -24.05 45.39
N SER A 89 -22.22 -22.85 45.98
CA SER A 89 -23.28 -22.30 46.82
C SER A 89 -24.57 -22.01 46.03
N LEU A 90 -24.44 -21.61 44.76
CA LEU A 90 -25.57 -21.42 43.85
C LEU A 90 -26.19 -22.76 43.37
N ALA A 91 -25.38 -23.75 43.04
CA ALA A 91 -25.87 -25.02 42.48
C ALA A 91 -26.63 -25.90 43.48
N GLY A 92 -26.21 -25.90 44.76
CA GLY A 92 -26.84 -26.74 45.80
C GLY A 92 -26.75 -26.22 47.23
N GLY A 93 -26.14 -25.06 47.46
CA GLY A 93 -25.92 -24.49 48.78
C GLY A 93 -27.00 -23.51 49.26
N GLU A 94 -26.64 -22.74 50.30
CA GLU A 94 -27.52 -21.77 50.94
C GLU A 94 -27.95 -20.62 50.00
N LEU A 95 -27.03 -20.15 49.14
CA LEU A 95 -27.35 -19.09 48.16
C LEU A 95 -28.32 -19.59 47.09
N GLY A 96 -28.20 -20.83 46.62
CA GLY A 96 -29.14 -21.42 45.66
C GLY A 96 -30.55 -21.58 46.24
N LYS A 97 -30.65 -21.99 47.51
CA LYS A 97 -31.94 -22.05 48.23
C LYS A 97 -32.54 -20.66 48.41
N LYS A 98 -31.71 -19.67 48.79
CA LYS A 98 -32.13 -18.27 48.94
C LYS A 98 -32.58 -17.67 47.61
N LEU A 99 -31.85 -17.94 46.52
CA LEU A 99 -32.20 -17.48 45.18
C LEU A 99 -33.56 -18.04 44.74
N LYS A 100 -33.78 -19.35 44.87
CA LYS A 100 -35.08 -19.97 44.55
C LYS A 100 -36.23 -19.41 45.40
N ALA A 101 -35.98 -19.15 46.68
CA ALA A 101 -36.96 -18.54 47.57
C ALA A 101 -37.31 -17.11 47.14
N LEU A 102 -36.30 -16.30 46.81
CA LEU A 102 -36.48 -14.94 46.30
C LEU A 102 -37.17 -14.92 44.94
N GLU A 103 -36.83 -15.83 44.01
CA GLU A 103 -37.50 -15.98 42.71
C GLU A 103 -38.97 -16.35 42.88
N SER A 104 -39.29 -17.26 43.81
CA SER A 104 -40.68 -17.61 44.14
C SER A 104 -41.43 -16.45 44.80
N GLU A 105 -40.77 -15.65 45.63
CA GLU A 105 -41.36 -14.47 46.24
C GLU A 105 -41.57 -13.34 45.21
N GLU A 106 -40.61 -13.13 44.31
CA GLU A 106 -40.71 -12.16 43.22
C GLU A 106 -41.85 -12.51 42.28
N ALA A 107 -42.02 -13.80 41.92
CA ALA A 107 -43.13 -14.25 41.11
C ALA A 107 -44.48 -13.92 41.77
N ARG A 108 -44.62 -14.19 43.07
CA ARG A 108 -45.84 -13.85 43.84
C ARG A 108 -46.05 -12.35 43.96
N ALA A 109 -45.01 -11.56 44.21
CA ALA A 109 -45.07 -10.11 44.28
C ALA A 109 -45.45 -9.50 42.92
N THR A 110 -44.97 -10.08 41.82
CA THR A 110 -45.32 -9.68 40.45
C THR A 110 -46.79 -9.93 40.17
N VAL A 111 -47.33 -11.11 40.51
CA VAL A 111 -48.77 -11.40 40.37
C VAL A 111 -49.59 -10.40 41.18
N LYS A 112 -49.25 -10.19 42.47
CA LYS A 112 -49.96 -9.24 43.34
C LYS A 112 -49.93 -7.80 42.78
N PHE A 113 -48.78 -7.35 42.29
CA PHE A 113 -48.66 -6.05 41.63
C PHE A 113 -49.55 -5.97 40.39
N GLN A 114 -49.55 -7.00 39.53
CA GLN A 114 -50.37 -7.04 38.32
C GLN A 114 -51.86 -7.01 38.63
N GLU A 115 -52.31 -7.72 39.66
CA GLU A 115 -53.71 -7.70 40.11
C GLU A 115 -54.15 -6.30 40.57
N ILE A 116 -53.34 -5.62 41.38
CA ILE A 116 -53.66 -4.26 41.86
C ILE A 116 -53.56 -3.25 40.71
N ASP A 117 -52.55 -3.35 39.86
CA ASP A 117 -52.38 -2.51 38.67
C ASP A 117 -53.58 -2.65 37.72
N GLN A 118 -54.08 -3.88 37.52
CA GLN A 118 -55.29 -4.11 36.73
C GLN A 118 -56.51 -3.45 37.36
N LYS A 119 -56.74 -3.61 38.67
CA LYS A 119 -57.84 -2.92 39.37
C LYS A 119 -57.75 -1.39 39.26
N VAL A 120 -56.55 -0.83 39.32
CA VAL A 120 -56.33 0.62 39.12
C VAL A 120 -56.66 1.03 37.68
N LYS A 121 -56.29 0.22 36.68
CA LYS A 121 -56.66 0.47 35.28
C LYS A 121 -58.17 0.39 35.07
N ASP A 122 -58.83 -0.61 35.64
CA ASP A 122 -60.28 -0.78 35.54
C ASP A 122 -61.00 0.46 36.11
N VAL A 123 -60.61 0.92 37.31
CA VAL A 123 -61.19 2.14 37.92
C VAL A 123 -60.86 3.40 37.12
N LYS A 124 -59.68 3.49 36.48
CA LYS A 124 -59.36 4.61 35.58
C LYS A 124 -60.25 4.61 34.33
N SER A 125 -60.52 3.45 33.75
CA SER A 125 -61.44 3.32 32.63
C SER A 125 -62.87 3.69 33.04
N GLU A 126 -63.34 3.25 34.21
CA GLU A 126 -64.64 3.66 34.78
C GLU A 126 -64.69 5.19 35.02
N LEU A 127 -63.59 5.80 35.49
CA LEU A 127 -63.48 7.26 35.67
C LEU A 127 -63.58 8.00 34.34
N GLU A 128 -62.87 7.54 33.31
CA GLU A 128 -62.91 8.14 31.97
C GLU A 128 -64.32 8.07 31.37
N GLU A 129 -65.01 6.94 31.52
CA GLU A 129 -66.41 6.78 31.12
C GLU A 129 -67.33 7.72 31.91
N ALA A 130 -67.17 7.82 33.24
CA ALA A 130 -67.98 8.70 34.07
C ALA A 130 -67.77 10.19 33.74
N TRP A 131 -66.53 10.59 33.44
CA TRP A 131 -66.22 11.95 32.96
C TRP A 131 -66.84 12.22 31.58
N TYR A 132 -66.79 11.24 30.67
CA TYR A 132 -67.43 11.36 29.37
C TYR A 132 -68.95 11.55 29.49
N GLU A 133 -69.63 10.72 30.29
CA GLU A 133 -71.08 10.83 30.50
C GLU A 133 -71.49 12.10 31.24
N HIS A 134 -70.66 12.56 32.19
CA HIS A 134 -70.82 13.87 32.82
C HIS A 134 -70.83 15.00 31.78
N ASP A 135 -69.78 15.09 30.96
CA ASP A 135 -69.63 16.14 29.96
C ASP A 135 -70.74 16.08 28.92
N HIS A 136 -71.11 14.87 28.50
CA HIS A 136 -72.22 14.63 27.58
C HIS A 136 -73.58 15.03 28.18
N ALA A 137 -73.82 14.77 29.47
CA ALA A 137 -75.03 15.23 30.16
C ALA A 137 -75.11 16.75 30.25
N VAL A 138 -73.98 17.43 30.54
CA VAL A 138 -73.89 18.90 30.54
C VAL A 138 -74.22 19.47 29.16
N GLN A 139 -73.64 18.92 28.09
CA GLN A 139 -73.89 19.36 26.72
C GLN A 139 -75.37 19.19 26.31
N GLN A 140 -76.00 18.10 26.72
CA GLN A 140 -77.41 17.82 26.43
C GLN A 140 -78.40 18.47 27.40
N LYS A 141 -77.94 19.32 28.34
CA LYS A 141 -78.75 19.92 29.41
C LYS A 141 -79.52 18.90 30.27
N ARG A 142 -78.98 17.67 30.39
CA ARG A 142 -79.45 16.64 31.34
C ARG A 142 -78.82 16.89 32.72
N ASN A 143 -79.35 16.28 33.77
CA ASN A 143 -78.81 16.43 35.13
C ASN A 143 -77.43 15.73 35.26
N PRO A 144 -76.32 16.47 35.50
CA PRO A 144 -74.98 15.90 35.56
C PRO A 144 -74.59 15.35 36.95
N LYS A 145 -75.39 15.66 37.98
CA LYS A 145 -75.08 15.33 39.38
C LYS A 145 -74.80 13.84 39.66
N PRO A 146 -75.56 12.88 39.09
CA PRO A 146 -75.29 11.46 39.33
C PRO A 146 -73.88 11.01 38.88
N TYR A 147 -73.35 11.59 37.81
CA TYR A 147 -72.02 11.28 37.30
C TYR A 147 -70.92 11.92 38.14
N LEU A 148 -71.15 13.13 38.68
CA LEU A 148 -70.22 13.75 39.65
C LEU A 148 -70.11 12.96 40.95
N ASP A 149 -71.22 12.44 41.47
CA ASP A 149 -71.23 11.59 42.66
C ASP A 149 -70.46 10.28 42.39
N LEU A 150 -70.66 9.67 41.20
CA LEU A 150 -69.91 8.49 40.76
C LEU A 150 -68.41 8.76 40.63
N ILE A 151 -68.01 9.88 40.01
CA ILE A 151 -66.60 10.29 39.91
C ILE A 151 -65.97 10.42 41.31
N GLY A 152 -66.66 11.07 42.24
CA GLY A 152 -66.17 11.24 43.62
C GLY A 152 -65.97 9.91 44.37
N ASP A 153 -66.81 8.91 44.11
CA ASP A 153 -66.66 7.57 44.70
C ASP A 153 -65.57 6.74 44.02
N LEU A 154 -65.44 6.83 42.69
CA LEU A 154 -64.37 6.21 41.94
C LEU A 154 -62.99 6.80 42.29
N ASP A 155 -62.90 8.12 42.52
CA ASP A 155 -61.67 8.78 42.96
C ASP A 155 -61.23 8.29 44.36
N LYS A 156 -62.17 8.10 45.30
CA LYS A 156 -61.87 7.49 46.60
C LYS A 156 -61.37 6.05 46.45
N ARG A 157 -62.02 5.27 45.59
CA ARG A 157 -61.65 3.87 45.31
C ARG A 157 -60.27 3.78 44.66
N LYS A 158 -59.97 4.66 43.72
CA LYS A 158 -58.66 4.79 43.09
C LYS A 158 -57.60 5.18 44.11
N ALA A 159 -57.86 6.19 44.95
CA ALA A 159 -56.94 6.62 46.00
C ALA A 159 -56.64 5.51 47.02
N GLN A 160 -57.60 4.62 47.29
CA GLN A 160 -57.38 3.45 48.14
C GLN A 160 -56.50 2.40 47.46
N LEU A 161 -56.74 2.10 46.18
CA LEU A 161 -55.92 1.17 45.40
C LEU A 161 -54.49 1.69 45.16
N ASP A 162 -54.32 3.00 44.97
CA ASP A 162 -53.00 3.64 44.79
C ASP A 162 -52.13 3.48 46.06
N LYS A 163 -52.73 3.48 47.26
CA LYS A 163 -52.02 3.19 48.53
C LYS A 163 -51.51 1.76 48.61
N GLU A 164 -52.14 0.82 47.91
CA GLU A 164 -51.73 -0.58 47.85
C GLU A 164 -50.75 -0.86 46.71
N LEU A 165 -50.88 -0.12 45.60
CA LEU A 165 -50.06 -0.29 44.39
C LEU A 165 -48.59 0.07 44.63
N LEU A 166 -48.31 1.19 45.31
CA LEU A 166 -46.95 1.67 45.54
C LEU A 166 -46.11 0.67 46.36
N PRO A 167 -46.56 0.18 47.54
CA PRO A 167 -45.83 -0.86 48.27
C PRO A 167 -45.65 -2.17 47.49
N ALA A 168 -46.65 -2.58 46.69
CA ALA A 168 -46.55 -3.77 45.85
C ALA A 168 -45.49 -3.62 44.75
N ARG A 169 -45.40 -2.43 44.13
CA ARG A 169 -44.37 -2.08 43.15
C ARG A 169 -42.98 -2.11 43.79
N ASP A 170 -42.83 -1.44 44.94
CA ASP A 170 -41.54 -1.30 45.62
C ASP A 170 -41.02 -2.65 46.09
N ARG A 171 -41.89 -3.52 46.63
CA ARG A 171 -41.51 -4.87 47.02
C ARG A 171 -41.01 -5.70 45.83
N ARG A 172 -41.69 -5.62 44.68
CA ARG A 172 -41.25 -6.29 43.45
C ARG A 172 -39.88 -5.79 42.99
N VAL A 173 -39.66 -4.48 42.98
CA VAL A 173 -38.38 -3.88 42.58
C VAL A 173 -37.26 -4.30 43.52
N GLN A 174 -37.50 -4.26 44.83
CA GLN A 174 -36.54 -4.72 45.84
C GLN A 174 -36.14 -6.19 45.61
N LEU A 175 -37.11 -7.08 45.42
CA LEU A 175 -36.86 -8.51 45.17
C LEU A 175 -36.04 -8.73 43.90
N LYS A 176 -36.34 -7.98 42.83
CA LYS A 176 -35.55 -8.03 41.58
C LYS A 176 -34.10 -7.59 41.78
N GLU A 177 -33.86 -6.53 42.53
CA GLU A 177 -32.49 -6.07 42.82
C GLU A 177 -31.72 -7.06 43.73
N GLU A 178 -32.39 -7.69 44.69
CA GLU A 178 -31.78 -8.74 45.52
C GLU A 178 -31.39 -9.99 44.70
N ILE A 179 -32.28 -10.44 43.80
CA ILE A 179 -31.98 -11.54 42.86
C ILE A 179 -30.79 -11.16 41.97
N LYS A 180 -30.81 -9.95 41.38
CA LYS A 180 -29.75 -9.45 40.52
C LYS A 180 -28.41 -9.38 41.23
N LYS A 181 -28.37 -8.96 42.50
CA LYS A 181 -27.14 -8.89 43.31
C LYS A 181 -26.53 -10.28 43.55
N ILE A 182 -27.37 -11.30 43.75
CA ILE A 182 -26.91 -12.71 43.89
C ILE A 182 -26.44 -13.24 42.53
N GLN A 183 -27.07 -12.85 41.43
CA GLN A 183 -26.62 -13.29 40.10
C GLN A 183 -25.34 -12.56 39.64
N SER A 184 -25.16 -11.28 40.01
CA SER A 184 -24.00 -10.48 39.61
C SER A 184 -22.73 -10.81 40.39
N GLY A 185 -22.83 -11.36 41.60
CA GLY A 185 -21.66 -11.70 42.41
C GLY A 185 -20.72 -12.72 41.76
N ALA A 186 -21.24 -13.66 40.97
CA ALA A 186 -20.42 -14.56 40.16
C ALA A 186 -19.76 -13.81 38.99
N LYS A 187 -20.53 -12.94 38.33
CA LYS A 187 -20.10 -12.20 37.15
C LYS A 187 -18.93 -11.25 37.43
N GLU A 188 -18.92 -10.57 38.57
CA GLU A 188 -17.81 -9.68 38.96
C GLU A 188 -16.49 -10.46 39.09
N ILE A 189 -16.53 -11.65 39.69
CA ILE A 189 -15.36 -12.53 39.83
C ILE A 189 -14.95 -13.09 38.47
N GLU A 190 -15.91 -13.49 37.62
CA GLU A 190 -15.66 -13.94 36.25
C GLU A 190 -15.02 -12.85 35.39
N ASP A 191 -15.47 -11.59 35.51
CA ASP A 191 -14.92 -10.45 34.77
C ASP A 191 -13.47 -10.13 35.20
N GLU A 192 -13.15 -10.24 36.50
CA GLU A 192 -11.76 -10.12 36.97
C GLU A 192 -10.88 -11.27 36.48
N LEU A 193 -11.37 -12.51 36.55
CA LEU A 193 -10.65 -13.67 36.04
C LEU A 193 -10.41 -13.55 34.54
N ALA A 194 -11.41 -13.15 33.75
CA ALA A 194 -11.29 -12.97 32.31
C ALA A 194 -10.21 -11.95 31.91
N LYS A 195 -10.02 -10.89 32.71
CA LYS A 195 -8.93 -9.93 32.50
C LYS A 195 -7.57 -10.57 32.76
N MET A 196 -7.44 -11.37 33.81
CA MET A 196 -6.19 -12.07 34.14
C MET A 196 -5.88 -13.17 33.13
N THR A 197 -6.88 -13.89 32.62
CA THR A 197 -6.68 -14.99 31.66
C THR A 197 -6.54 -14.55 30.21
N ALA A 198 -6.71 -13.25 29.91
CA ALA A 198 -6.77 -12.73 28.54
C ALA A 198 -5.56 -13.13 27.66
N GLU A 199 -4.33 -12.99 28.15
CA GLU A 199 -3.12 -13.35 27.39
C GLU A 199 -3.00 -14.86 27.16
N ARG A 200 -3.41 -15.67 28.13
CA ARG A 200 -3.44 -17.14 28.00
C ARG A 200 -4.54 -17.59 27.05
N ASP A 201 -5.73 -17.00 27.14
CA ASP A 201 -6.89 -17.36 26.30
C ASP A 201 -6.71 -16.91 24.84
N LYS A 202 -5.87 -15.90 24.58
CA LYS A 202 -5.42 -15.55 23.22
C LYS A 202 -4.78 -16.75 22.52
N TRP A 203 -3.94 -17.51 23.22
CA TRP A 203 -3.29 -18.71 22.65
C TRP A 203 -4.27 -19.85 22.40
N VAL A 204 -5.33 -19.97 23.22
CA VAL A 204 -6.43 -20.92 22.96
C VAL A 204 -7.06 -20.66 21.60
N ARG A 205 -7.33 -19.39 21.26
CA ARG A 205 -7.88 -19.03 19.95
C ARG A 205 -6.94 -19.40 18.80
N VAL A 206 -5.63 -19.28 18.99
CA VAL A 206 -4.63 -19.70 17.98
C VAL A 206 -4.68 -21.22 17.78
N MET A 207 -4.72 -21.99 18.87
CA MET A 207 -4.84 -23.45 18.82
C MET A 207 -6.15 -23.92 18.17
N GLU A 208 -7.26 -23.23 18.47
CA GLU A 208 -8.56 -23.48 17.82
C GLU A 208 -8.54 -23.09 16.34
N ASN A 209 -7.75 -22.09 15.95
CA ASN A 209 -7.57 -21.74 14.54
C ASN A 209 -6.76 -22.78 13.76
N ALA A 210 -5.90 -23.56 14.42
CA ALA A 210 -5.13 -24.65 13.80
C ALA A 210 -5.91 -25.99 13.74
N THR A 211 -7.01 -26.11 14.48
CA THR A 211 -7.80 -27.35 14.62
C THR A 211 -9.25 -27.16 14.17
N PHE A 212 -10.01 -28.25 14.07
CA PHE A 212 -11.46 -28.20 13.95
C PHE A 212 -12.11 -29.18 14.92
N LYS A 213 -13.35 -28.92 15.32
CA LYS A 213 -14.08 -29.76 16.27
C LYS A 213 -14.73 -30.94 15.55
N LEU A 214 -14.40 -32.17 15.94
CA LEU A 214 -15.05 -33.40 15.50
C LEU A 214 -15.41 -34.25 16.72
N GLY A 215 -16.54 -33.93 17.35
CA GLY A 215 -16.95 -34.53 18.62
C GLY A 215 -15.88 -34.29 19.71
N PRO A 216 -15.41 -35.34 20.42
CA PRO A 216 -14.35 -35.20 21.43
C PRO A 216 -12.95 -35.00 20.83
N MET A 217 -12.77 -35.20 19.52
CA MET A 217 -11.48 -35.05 18.86
C MET A 217 -11.28 -33.63 18.33
N ARG A 218 -10.03 -33.16 18.38
CA ARG A 218 -9.58 -31.89 17.78
C ARG A 218 -8.50 -32.14 16.71
N PRO A 219 -8.86 -32.74 15.56
CA PRO A 219 -7.94 -32.88 14.44
C PRO A 219 -7.48 -31.51 13.89
N TYR A 220 -6.31 -31.48 13.25
CA TYR A 220 -5.82 -30.30 12.54
C TYR A 220 -6.74 -29.94 11.37
N LYS A 221 -6.79 -28.65 11.03
CA LYS A 221 -7.59 -28.16 9.90
C LYS A 221 -7.26 -28.87 8.60
N ILE A 222 -8.31 -29.10 7.82
CA ILE A 222 -8.20 -29.67 6.47
C ILE A 222 -7.49 -28.65 5.58
N PRO A 223 -6.38 -29.03 4.93
CA PRO A 223 -5.68 -28.15 4.02
C PRO A 223 -6.59 -27.64 2.90
N LYS A 224 -6.53 -26.32 2.64
CA LYS A 224 -7.30 -25.65 1.58
C LYS A 224 -6.42 -24.74 0.74
N ILE A 225 -6.68 -24.70 -0.56
CA ILE A 225 -6.04 -23.73 -1.45
C ILE A 225 -6.49 -22.32 -1.02
N GLN A 226 -5.52 -21.45 -0.77
CA GLN A 226 -5.76 -20.01 -0.63
C GLN A 226 -5.55 -19.40 -1.99
N GLN A 227 -6.59 -18.75 -2.53
CA GLN A 227 -6.55 -18.13 -3.85
C GLN A 227 -6.99 -16.67 -3.75
N VAL A 228 -6.22 -15.81 -4.39
CA VAL A 228 -6.54 -14.41 -4.63
C VAL A 228 -6.63 -14.20 -6.14
N SER A 229 -7.63 -13.44 -6.59
CA SER A 229 -7.80 -13.06 -8.00
C SER A 229 -7.68 -11.54 -8.07
N LEU A 230 -6.71 -11.07 -8.85
CA LEU A 230 -6.54 -9.66 -9.17
C LEU A 230 -7.22 -9.40 -10.50
N ASP A 231 -8.44 -8.90 -10.43
CA ASP A 231 -9.24 -8.64 -11.62
C ASP A 231 -8.61 -7.53 -12.47
N GLN A 232 -8.59 -7.72 -13.79
CA GLN A 232 -8.03 -6.77 -14.76
C GLN A 232 -6.56 -6.39 -14.52
N PHE A 233 -5.80 -7.24 -13.83
CA PHE A 233 -4.39 -6.98 -13.54
C PHE A 233 -3.51 -7.14 -14.79
N ASP A 234 -3.76 -8.19 -15.59
CA ASP A 234 -2.97 -8.53 -16.77
C ASP A 234 -3.73 -8.20 -18.06
N ARG A 235 -3.00 -8.20 -19.18
CA ARG A 235 -3.59 -8.14 -20.52
C ARG A 235 -3.19 -9.34 -21.35
N ASN A 236 -4.15 -9.92 -22.05
CA ASN A 236 -3.89 -11.04 -22.97
C ASN A 236 -3.30 -10.53 -24.31
N ARG A 237 -3.02 -11.45 -25.24
CA ARG A 237 -2.47 -11.13 -26.56
C ARG A 237 -3.38 -10.27 -27.45
N PHE A 238 -4.65 -10.13 -27.08
CA PHE A 238 -5.65 -9.30 -27.75
C PHE A 238 -5.90 -7.99 -27.00
N ASP A 239 -5.02 -7.61 -26.08
CA ASP A 239 -5.11 -6.39 -25.26
C ASP A 239 -6.35 -6.35 -24.35
N GLN A 240 -6.97 -7.51 -24.09
CA GLN A 240 -8.12 -7.61 -23.19
C GLN A 240 -7.65 -7.81 -21.74
N PRO A 241 -8.31 -7.14 -20.77
CA PRO A 241 -7.99 -7.31 -19.36
C PRO A 241 -8.32 -8.75 -18.94
N VAL A 242 -7.38 -9.39 -18.24
CA VAL A 242 -7.53 -10.72 -17.67
C VAL A 242 -7.09 -10.71 -16.21
N ALA A 243 -7.68 -11.59 -15.41
CA ALA A 243 -7.37 -11.69 -14.00
C ALA A 243 -6.04 -12.43 -13.78
N ARG A 244 -5.23 -11.93 -12.84
CA ARG A 244 -4.06 -12.65 -12.34
C ARG A 244 -4.45 -13.46 -11.11
N VAL A 245 -4.22 -14.77 -11.15
CA VAL A 245 -4.57 -15.67 -10.05
C VAL A 245 -3.32 -16.03 -9.25
N ASP A 246 -3.40 -15.82 -7.94
CA ASP A 246 -2.34 -16.09 -6.97
C ASP A 246 -2.76 -17.15 -5.95
N ARG A 247 -1.91 -18.14 -5.70
CA ARG A 247 -2.11 -19.16 -4.67
C ARG A 247 -0.92 -19.33 -3.74
N CYS A 248 0.00 -18.37 -3.69
CA CYS A 248 1.25 -18.48 -2.94
C CYS A 248 1.00 -18.67 -1.43
N GLN A 249 -0.04 -18.04 -0.88
CA GLN A 249 -0.47 -18.21 0.51
C GLN A 249 -0.93 -19.63 0.85
N THR A 250 -1.13 -20.50 -0.14
CA THR A 250 -1.39 -21.92 0.10
C THR A 250 -0.19 -22.58 0.80
N CYS A 251 1.05 -22.18 0.49
CA CYS A 251 2.25 -22.70 1.15
C CYS A 251 2.86 -21.69 2.13
N HIS A 252 2.81 -20.40 1.82
CA HIS A 252 3.40 -19.30 2.60
C HIS A 252 2.42 -18.70 3.61
N MET A 253 1.86 -19.52 4.50
CA MET A 253 0.75 -19.11 5.38
C MET A 253 1.13 -18.11 6.48
N ALA A 254 2.41 -17.99 6.82
CA ALA A 254 2.91 -17.05 7.82
C ALA A 254 3.43 -15.74 7.21
N ILE A 255 3.33 -15.54 5.90
CA ILE A 255 3.98 -14.41 5.22
C ILE A 255 3.58 -13.05 5.80
N ASN A 256 2.31 -12.89 6.20
CA ASN A 256 1.79 -11.68 6.86
C ASN A 256 1.46 -11.89 8.35
N ARG A 257 2.11 -12.85 9.03
CA ARG A 257 1.91 -13.12 10.45
C ARG A 257 3.17 -12.75 11.24
N PRO A 258 3.09 -11.94 12.30
CA PRO A 258 4.24 -11.70 13.17
C PRO A 258 4.58 -12.97 13.97
N GLY A 259 5.83 -13.08 14.40
CA GLY A 259 6.32 -14.17 15.27
C GLY A 259 6.84 -15.40 14.54
N PHE A 260 6.96 -15.37 13.21
CA PHE A 260 7.57 -16.43 12.39
C PHE A 260 8.83 -15.94 11.65
N GLU A 261 9.45 -14.85 12.08
CA GLU A 261 10.61 -14.22 11.41
C GLU A 261 11.85 -15.12 11.44
N LYS A 262 11.96 -15.99 12.45
CA LYS A 262 13.08 -16.92 12.64
C LYS A 262 12.87 -18.27 11.95
N GLU A 263 11.68 -18.54 11.44
CA GLU A 263 11.36 -19.82 10.81
C GLU A 263 12.02 -19.95 9.43
N ALA A 264 12.17 -21.18 8.96
CA ALA A 264 12.62 -21.46 7.61
C ALA A 264 11.47 -21.24 6.59
N ASN A 265 11.83 -20.95 5.34
CA ASN A 265 10.85 -20.99 4.26
C ASN A 265 10.22 -22.40 4.17
N PRO A 266 8.91 -22.50 3.90
CA PRO A 266 7.97 -21.44 3.51
C PRO A 266 7.22 -20.78 4.69
N PHE A 267 7.54 -21.11 5.94
CA PHE A 267 6.82 -20.62 7.13
C PHE A 267 7.34 -19.30 7.69
N LYS A 268 8.28 -18.67 6.99
CA LYS A 268 8.90 -17.42 7.42
C LYS A 268 8.00 -16.21 7.15
N THR A 269 7.95 -15.29 8.11
CA THR A 269 7.32 -13.98 7.93
C THR A 269 8.06 -13.14 6.89
N HIS A 270 7.33 -12.28 6.16
CA HIS A 270 7.94 -11.37 5.19
C HIS A 270 8.96 -10.43 5.88
N PRO A 271 10.18 -10.26 5.32
CA PRO A 271 11.23 -9.47 5.96
C PRO A 271 10.87 -7.98 6.10
N ARG A 272 9.99 -7.47 5.24
CA ARG A 272 9.44 -6.12 5.29
C ARG A 272 7.92 -6.13 5.49
N ARG A 273 7.44 -6.97 6.42
CA ARG A 273 6.00 -7.12 6.71
C ARG A 273 5.35 -5.78 7.04
N GLU A 274 5.93 -5.04 7.99
CA GLU A 274 5.30 -3.81 8.52
C GLU A 274 5.06 -2.74 7.45
N VAL A 275 6.03 -2.55 6.55
CA VAL A 275 5.96 -1.47 5.55
C VAL A 275 5.18 -1.89 4.31
N LEU A 276 5.30 -3.15 3.88
CA LEU A 276 4.74 -3.59 2.60
C LEU A 276 3.42 -4.33 2.73
N LEU A 277 3.21 -5.12 3.80
CA LEU A 277 2.07 -6.03 3.92
C LEU A 277 1.11 -5.70 5.07
N ALA A 278 1.62 -5.12 6.16
CA ALA A 278 0.83 -4.72 7.31
C ALA A 278 0.07 -3.40 7.01
N ASP A 279 -0.84 -3.04 7.93
CA ASP A 279 -1.55 -1.75 7.94
C ASP A 279 -2.25 -1.38 6.62
N ASN A 280 -2.73 -2.40 5.89
CA ASN A 280 -3.43 -2.29 4.61
C ASN A 280 -2.63 -1.67 3.46
N ALA A 281 -1.28 -1.68 3.50
CA ALA A 281 -0.47 -1.26 2.35
C ALA A 281 -0.69 -2.19 1.13
N HIS A 282 -0.19 -3.43 1.20
CA HIS A 282 -0.46 -4.48 0.20
C HIS A 282 -0.78 -5.82 0.89
N PRO A 283 -1.95 -5.95 1.55
CA PRO A 283 -2.35 -7.18 2.21
C PRO A 283 -2.38 -8.36 1.21
N PRO A 284 -1.63 -9.45 1.43
CA PRO A 284 -1.50 -10.52 0.44
C PRO A 284 -2.80 -11.26 0.12
N ASP A 285 -3.78 -11.24 1.02
CA ASP A 285 -5.13 -11.79 0.81
C ASP A 285 -5.97 -10.96 -0.18
N LYS A 286 -5.53 -9.74 -0.52
CA LYS A 286 -6.16 -8.89 -1.54
C LYS A 286 -5.27 -8.65 -2.74
N PHE A 287 -3.96 -8.48 -2.53
CA PHE A 287 -2.99 -8.12 -3.57
C PHE A 287 -2.22 -9.32 -4.15
N GLY A 288 -2.31 -10.50 -3.54
CA GLY A 288 -1.49 -11.65 -3.91
C GLY A 288 0.01 -11.38 -3.70
N CYS A 289 0.85 -12.27 -4.21
CA CYS A 289 2.31 -12.18 -4.14
C CYS A 289 2.95 -11.99 -5.53
N THR A 290 2.34 -12.57 -6.56
CA THR A 290 2.77 -12.52 -7.97
C THR A 290 2.78 -11.13 -8.58
N GLY A 291 2.06 -10.16 -8.01
CA GLY A 291 2.16 -8.75 -8.42
C GLY A 291 3.56 -8.17 -8.16
N CYS A 292 4.20 -8.58 -7.06
CA CYS A 292 5.53 -8.08 -6.65
C CYS A 292 6.67 -9.07 -6.99
N HIS A 293 6.37 -10.36 -6.99
CA HIS A 293 7.36 -11.42 -7.11
C HIS A 293 7.29 -12.20 -8.41
N GLU A 294 6.30 -11.98 -9.28
CA GLU A 294 6.06 -12.84 -10.44
C GLU A 294 5.95 -14.33 -10.05
N GLY A 295 6.39 -15.25 -10.90
CA GLY A 295 6.18 -16.68 -10.74
C GLY A 295 4.85 -17.15 -11.32
N GLN A 296 4.49 -18.41 -11.03
CA GLN A 296 3.29 -19.05 -11.55
C GLN A 296 2.25 -19.20 -10.45
N GLY A 297 1.48 -18.14 -10.19
CA GLY A 297 0.55 -18.05 -9.08
C GLY A 297 -0.50 -19.17 -9.01
N VAL A 298 -0.90 -19.75 -10.15
CA VAL A 298 -1.90 -20.83 -10.20
C VAL A 298 -1.35 -22.19 -9.76
N ALA A 299 -0.04 -22.40 -9.83
CA ALA A 299 0.58 -23.71 -9.61
C ALA A 299 0.77 -23.99 -8.12
N VAL A 300 0.28 -25.14 -7.67
CA VAL A 300 0.46 -25.66 -6.30
C VAL A 300 0.98 -27.11 -6.30
N ASN A 301 1.15 -27.70 -7.48
CA ASN A 301 1.53 -29.11 -7.63
C ASN A 301 3.05 -29.34 -7.50
N SER A 302 3.85 -28.29 -7.60
CA SER A 302 5.30 -28.32 -7.44
C SER A 302 5.82 -26.95 -7.02
N VAL A 303 6.81 -26.92 -6.13
CA VAL A 303 7.54 -25.70 -5.76
C VAL A 303 8.23 -25.09 -6.97
N HIS A 304 8.85 -25.94 -7.80
CA HIS A 304 9.57 -25.52 -9.01
C HIS A 304 8.62 -24.85 -10.02
N GLN A 305 7.43 -25.41 -10.22
CA GLN A 305 6.43 -24.80 -11.12
C GLN A 305 5.85 -23.53 -10.50
N ALA A 306 5.47 -23.55 -9.22
CA ALA A 306 4.91 -22.39 -8.52
C ALA A 306 5.85 -21.18 -8.56
N HIS A 307 7.16 -21.41 -8.47
CA HIS A 307 8.17 -20.35 -8.57
C HIS A 307 8.54 -19.98 -10.02
N GLY A 308 7.82 -20.50 -11.02
CA GLY A 308 8.05 -20.16 -12.44
C GLY A 308 9.40 -20.62 -12.97
N GLU A 309 9.99 -21.67 -12.39
CA GLU A 309 11.29 -22.20 -12.80
C GLU A 309 11.18 -23.31 -13.85
N GLY A 310 9.95 -23.67 -14.24
CA GLY A 310 9.69 -24.69 -15.24
C GLY A 310 10.07 -24.25 -16.65
N PRO A 311 10.26 -25.20 -17.59
CA PRO A 311 10.48 -24.88 -18.99
C PRO A 311 9.33 -24.04 -19.57
N LEU A 312 9.66 -23.10 -20.44
CA LEU A 312 8.70 -22.27 -21.19
C LEU A 312 7.85 -21.32 -20.35
N TRP A 313 8.16 -21.12 -19.06
CA TRP A 313 7.54 -20.07 -18.26
C TRP A 313 8.28 -18.75 -18.41
N GLU A 314 7.55 -17.69 -18.77
CA GLU A 314 8.16 -16.40 -19.16
C GLU A 314 8.43 -15.47 -17.96
N LEU A 315 7.78 -15.70 -16.81
CA LEU A 315 7.80 -14.82 -15.65
C LEU A 315 8.33 -15.55 -14.40
N PRO A 316 9.65 -15.80 -14.29
CA PRO A 316 10.23 -16.50 -13.16
C PRO A 316 10.10 -15.68 -11.88
N LEU A 317 10.11 -16.35 -10.72
CA LEU A 317 10.01 -15.65 -9.43
C LEU A 317 11.16 -14.65 -9.23
N LEU A 318 10.82 -13.37 -9.08
CA LEU A 318 11.74 -12.30 -8.72
C LEU A 318 12.14 -12.42 -7.24
N ARG A 319 13.44 -12.67 -7.03
CA ARG A 319 14.04 -12.87 -5.71
C ARG A 319 14.88 -11.67 -5.29
N GLY A 320 14.83 -11.37 -4.00
CA GLY A 320 15.67 -10.35 -3.37
C GLY A 320 15.49 -8.98 -4.04
N SER A 321 16.61 -8.39 -4.47
CA SER A 321 16.63 -7.06 -5.10
C SER A 321 15.78 -6.95 -6.37
N LYS A 322 15.61 -8.05 -7.12
CA LYS A 322 14.86 -8.03 -8.38
C LYS A 322 13.38 -7.72 -8.18
N ALA A 323 12.78 -8.08 -7.04
CA ALA A 323 11.37 -7.78 -6.76
C ALA A 323 11.07 -6.27 -6.73
N GLN A 324 12.09 -5.42 -6.52
CA GLN A 324 11.93 -3.96 -6.57
C GLN A 324 11.51 -3.47 -7.95
N SER A 325 11.80 -4.20 -9.04
CA SER A 325 11.39 -3.76 -10.39
C SER A 325 9.88 -3.80 -10.59
N SER A 326 9.14 -4.63 -9.85
CA SER A 326 7.69 -4.72 -9.99
C SER A 326 6.95 -3.54 -9.36
N CYS A 327 7.60 -2.74 -8.51
CA CYS A 327 6.96 -1.56 -7.92
C CYS A 327 6.51 -0.55 -9.00
N THR A 328 7.22 -0.47 -10.13
CA THR A 328 6.83 0.38 -11.25
C THR A 328 5.59 -0.11 -11.98
N SER A 329 5.11 -1.33 -11.77
CA SER A 329 3.86 -1.77 -12.42
C SER A 329 2.66 -0.94 -11.98
N CYS A 330 2.70 -0.36 -10.77
CA CYS A 330 1.63 0.48 -10.22
C CYS A 330 2.10 1.89 -9.81
N HIS A 331 3.39 2.08 -9.52
CA HIS A 331 3.92 3.34 -8.97
C HIS A 331 4.87 4.09 -9.92
N LEU A 332 4.57 4.13 -11.23
CA LEU A 332 5.43 4.78 -12.23
C LEU A 332 5.79 6.24 -11.88
N ASP A 333 4.84 7.01 -11.34
CA ASP A 333 5.00 8.46 -11.10
C ASP A 333 5.39 8.83 -9.66
N VAL A 334 5.59 7.84 -8.78
CA VAL A 334 5.87 8.08 -7.36
C VAL A 334 7.35 7.85 -7.09
N GLN A 335 8.15 8.92 -6.99
CA GLN A 335 9.59 8.81 -6.72
C GLN A 335 9.94 8.60 -5.23
N LYS A 336 8.96 8.44 -4.33
CA LYS A 336 9.17 8.29 -2.88
C LYS A 336 9.39 6.82 -2.47
N PHE A 337 10.36 6.13 -3.09
CA PHE A 337 10.74 4.75 -2.71
C PHE A 337 12.22 4.59 -2.33
N ALA A 338 12.94 5.67 -2.03
CA ALA A 338 14.38 5.58 -1.78
C ALA A 338 14.74 4.61 -0.64
N ASP A 339 13.91 4.53 0.41
CA ASP A 339 14.17 3.67 1.58
C ASP A 339 13.71 2.21 1.35
N ASP A 340 12.69 2.01 0.53
CA ASP A 340 12.03 0.71 0.34
C ASP A 340 12.46 -0.03 -0.94
N ALA A 341 12.74 0.71 -2.01
CA ALA A 341 13.20 0.20 -3.30
C ALA A 341 14.38 1.02 -3.88
N PRO A 342 15.53 1.08 -3.16
CA PRO A 342 16.66 1.92 -3.55
C PRO A 342 17.24 1.58 -4.93
N LEU A 343 17.22 0.31 -5.33
CA LEU A 343 17.76 -0.11 -6.62
C LEU A 343 16.83 0.25 -7.78
N LEU A 344 15.51 0.25 -7.54
CA LEU A 344 14.58 0.77 -8.52
C LEU A 344 14.81 2.25 -8.75
N VAL A 345 14.88 3.04 -7.67
CA VAL A 345 15.10 4.50 -7.76
C VAL A 345 16.42 4.81 -8.49
N GLU A 346 17.48 4.07 -8.15
CA GLU A 346 18.77 4.20 -8.84
C GLU A 346 18.69 3.79 -10.32
N GLY A 347 17.93 2.73 -10.63
CA GLY A 347 17.69 2.26 -12.00
C GLY A 347 16.92 3.30 -12.84
N GLN A 348 15.83 3.86 -12.32
CA GLN A 348 15.07 4.93 -12.96
C GLN A 348 15.96 6.14 -13.23
N ARG A 349 16.75 6.54 -12.23
CA ARG A 349 17.73 7.63 -12.36
C ARG A 349 18.76 7.35 -13.45
N LEU A 350 19.32 6.14 -13.50
CA LEU A 350 20.29 5.76 -14.52
C LEU A 350 19.65 5.75 -15.91
N PHE A 351 18.44 5.23 -16.02
CA PHE A 351 17.66 5.17 -17.26
C PHE A 351 17.46 6.56 -17.87
N GLU A 352 17.10 7.54 -17.04
CA GLU A 352 16.99 8.96 -17.42
C GLU A 352 18.34 9.62 -17.69
N GLN A 353 19.43 9.12 -17.12
CA GLN A 353 20.77 9.71 -17.29
C GLN A 353 21.50 9.26 -18.54
N VAL A 354 21.32 7.99 -18.91
CA VAL A 354 21.95 7.40 -20.09
C VAL A 354 21.19 7.82 -21.35
N GLY A 355 19.89 8.13 -21.24
CA GLY A 355 19.11 8.65 -22.35
C GLY A 355 18.56 7.58 -23.25
N CYS A 356 18.25 6.42 -22.68
CA CYS A 356 17.59 5.32 -23.38
C CYS A 356 16.34 5.83 -24.13
N THR A 357 15.59 6.75 -23.51
CA THR A 357 14.38 7.39 -24.08
C THR A 357 14.65 8.30 -25.28
N GLY A 358 15.91 8.67 -25.53
CA GLY A 358 16.30 9.44 -26.70
C GLY A 358 16.16 8.64 -28.00
N CYS A 359 16.22 7.31 -27.93
CA CYS A 359 16.07 6.41 -29.08
C CYS A 359 14.97 5.36 -28.90
N HIS A 360 14.71 4.89 -27.67
CA HIS A 360 13.68 3.89 -27.37
C HIS A 360 12.41 4.54 -26.81
N LEU A 361 11.26 4.19 -27.40
CA LEU A 361 9.97 4.53 -26.82
C LEU A 361 9.68 3.60 -25.66
N VAL A 362 9.56 4.16 -24.46
CA VAL A 362 9.32 3.39 -23.23
C VAL A 362 8.10 3.97 -22.54
N LYS A 363 7.17 3.08 -22.16
CA LYS A 363 5.91 3.47 -21.52
C LYS A 363 6.16 4.23 -20.21
N GLY A 364 5.48 5.35 -20.01
CA GLY A 364 5.65 6.24 -18.84
C GLY A 364 6.83 7.20 -18.94
N TYR A 365 7.59 7.15 -20.03
CA TYR A 365 8.78 7.96 -20.26
C TYR A 365 8.74 8.73 -21.60
N GLU A 366 7.59 8.78 -22.25
CA GLU A 366 7.39 9.32 -23.59
C GLU A 366 7.64 10.83 -23.66
N ASN A 367 7.37 11.55 -22.57
CA ASN A 367 7.47 13.01 -22.49
C ASN A 367 8.73 13.49 -21.77
N ILE A 368 9.71 12.60 -21.53
CA ILE A 368 10.97 13.04 -20.93
C ILE A 368 11.73 13.93 -21.93
N PRO A 369 12.15 15.15 -21.53
CA PRO A 369 12.95 16.01 -22.38
C PRO A 369 14.24 15.31 -22.83
N LYS A 370 14.62 15.51 -24.08
CA LYS A 370 15.87 14.98 -24.63
C LYS A 370 17.05 15.37 -23.74
N ILE A 371 17.99 14.45 -23.55
CA ILE A 371 19.17 14.67 -22.70
C ILE A 371 20.04 15.81 -23.23
N ALA A 372 20.20 15.88 -24.54
CA ALA A 372 21.06 16.87 -25.20
C ALA A 372 20.33 18.20 -25.43
N PRO A 373 20.99 19.35 -25.21
CA PRO A 373 20.43 20.65 -25.57
C PRO A 373 20.28 20.78 -27.08
N SER A 374 19.35 21.63 -27.52
CA SER A 374 19.24 21.98 -28.94
C SER A 374 20.51 22.67 -29.44
N LEU A 375 20.98 22.24 -30.61
CA LEU A 375 22.12 22.84 -31.32
C LEU A 375 21.67 23.84 -32.40
N LEU A 376 20.36 24.05 -32.58
CA LEU A 376 19.78 24.84 -33.70
C LEU A 376 20.31 26.28 -33.77
N LYS A 377 20.61 26.90 -32.62
CA LYS A 377 21.05 28.30 -32.50
C LYS A 377 22.41 28.41 -31.80
N ILE A 378 23.21 27.35 -31.78
CA ILE A 378 24.46 27.31 -31.01
C ILE A 378 25.47 28.36 -31.46
N SER A 379 25.51 28.69 -32.76
CA SER A 379 26.39 29.73 -33.32
C SER A 379 26.16 31.13 -32.73
N ALA A 380 24.93 31.43 -32.28
CA ALA A 380 24.61 32.69 -31.62
C ALA A 380 24.96 32.74 -30.12
N LYS A 381 25.34 31.60 -29.56
CA LYS A 381 25.52 31.44 -28.11
C LYS A 381 26.97 31.32 -27.70
N VAL A 382 27.73 30.45 -28.38
CA VAL A 382 29.05 30.03 -27.90
C VAL A 382 30.18 30.63 -28.73
N ASP A 383 31.35 30.76 -28.13
CA ASP A 383 32.58 31.03 -28.88
C ASP A 383 32.96 29.84 -29.79
N PRO A 384 33.36 30.08 -31.06
CA PRO A 384 33.68 29.02 -32.00
C PRO A 384 34.86 28.14 -31.56
N SER A 385 35.89 28.74 -30.95
CA SER A 385 37.05 27.98 -30.43
C SER A 385 36.66 27.17 -29.19
N TRP A 386 35.79 27.73 -28.34
CA TRP A 386 35.22 26.99 -27.22
C TRP A 386 34.45 25.74 -27.69
N MET A 387 33.68 25.84 -28.78
CA MET A 387 32.90 24.70 -29.30
C MET A 387 33.80 23.54 -29.72
N VAL A 388 34.92 23.82 -30.40
CA VAL A 388 35.92 22.79 -30.75
C VAL A 388 36.46 22.11 -29.49
N ARG A 389 36.92 22.89 -28.51
CA ARG A 389 37.47 22.37 -27.24
C ARG A 389 36.44 21.56 -26.45
N TRP A 390 35.15 21.96 -26.50
CA TRP A 390 34.06 21.22 -25.88
C TRP A 390 33.79 19.88 -26.56
N ILE A 391 33.86 19.81 -27.90
CA ILE A 391 33.70 18.58 -28.67
C ILE A 391 34.89 17.64 -28.45
N GLU A 392 36.11 18.19 -28.40
CA GLU A 392 37.34 17.43 -28.16
C GLU A 392 37.34 16.78 -26.77
N ASN A 393 37.05 17.54 -25.71
CA ASN A 393 36.96 17.00 -24.36
C ASN A 393 36.05 17.84 -23.44
N PRO A 394 34.76 17.47 -23.29
CA PRO A 394 33.81 18.23 -22.49
C PRO A 394 34.12 18.17 -20.98
N HIS A 395 34.86 17.16 -20.51
CA HIS A 395 35.19 16.98 -19.11
C HIS A 395 36.27 17.95 -18.60
N LYS A 396 37.10 18.51 -19.50
CA LYS A 396 38.03 19.61 -19.15
C LYS A 396 37.30 20.86 -18.68
N PHE A 397 36.19 21.22 -19.33
CA PHE A 397 35.36 22.35 -18.96
C PHE A 397 34.36 22.00 -17.85
N ARG A 398 33.74 20.81 -17.93
CA ARG A 398 32.76 20.33 -16.94
C ARG A 398 33.05 18.86 -16.59
N PRO A 399 33.79 18.58 -15.50
CA PRO A 399 34.15 17.22 -15.11
C PRO A 399 32.95 16.27 -15.02
N ARG A 400 31.80 16.76 -14.52
CA ARG A 400 30.55 16.00 -14.38
C ARG A 400 29.58 16.13 -15.57
N SER A 401 30.07 16.46 -16.76
CA SER A 401 29.27 16.53 -17.99
C SER A 401 28.57 15.19 -18.30
N ARG A 402 27.40 15.28 -18.95
CA ARG A 402 26.66 14.14 -19.50
C ARG A 402 27.15 13.73 -20.89
N MET A 403 27.80 14.65 -21.62
CA MET A 403 28.41 14.34 -22.93
C MET A 403 29.66 13.49 -22.70
N PRO A 404 29.77 12.28 -23.30
CA PRO A 404 30.97 11.46 -23.22
C PRO A 404 32.19 12.15 -23.86
N ASN A 405 33.39 11.75 -23.44
CA ASN A 405 34.59 11.98 -24.23
C ASN A 405 34.66 10.92 -25.34
N PHE A 406 34.73 11.38 -26.59
CA PHE A 406 34.82 10.51 -27.76
C PHE A 406 36.27 10.28 -28.22
N ASP A 407 37.25 10.79 -27.47
CA ASP A 407 38.69 10.73 -27.77
C ASP A 407 39.02 11.22 -29.19
N LEU A 408 38.37 12.31 -29.60
CA LEU A 408 38.53 12.91 -30.91
C LEU A 408 39.86 13.67 -30.99
N LYS A 409 40.51 13.56 -32.15
CA LYS A 409 41.62 14.45 -32.50
C LYS A 409 41.11 15.84 -32.84
N GLU A 410 41.96 16.85 -32.69
CA GLU A 410 41.61 18.25 -32.96
C GLU A 410 41.00 18.44 -34.36
N ASP A 411 41.57 17.83 -35.41
CA ASP A 411 41.06 17.93 -36.79
C ASP A 411 39.66 17.32 -36.97
N ASP A 412 39.30 16.30 -36.19
CA ASP A 412 37.96 15.69 -36.22
C ASP A 412 36.99 16.52 -35.39
N ALA A 413 37.43 17.09 -34.27
CA ALA A 413 36.66 18.03 -33.47
C ALA A 413 36.35 19.32 -34.26
N ILE A 414 37.31 19.85 -35.02
CA ILE A 414 37.12 20.99 -35.93
C ILE A 414 36.13 20.63 -37.05
N ALA A 415 36.25 19.45 -37.66
CA ALA A 415 35.33 19.03 -38.72
C ALA A 415 33.88 18.91 -38.21
N LEU A 416 33.69 18.25 -37.05
CA LEU A 416 32.38 18.16 -36.39
C LEU A 416 31.85 19.54 -36.00
N ALA A 417 32.70 20.40 -35.44
CA ALA A 417 32.35 21.77 -35.12
C ALA A 417 31.89 22.54 -36.37
N SER A 418 32.61 22.39 -37.49
CA SER A 418 32.29 23.05 -38.77
C SER A 418 30.91 22.63 -39.27
N TYR A 419 30.63 21.32 -39.26
CA TYR A 419 29.31 20.82 -39.64
C TYR A 419 28.21 21.37 -38.74
N ILE A 420 28.34 21.24 -37.41
CA ILE A 420 27.34 21.76 -36.45
C ILE A 420 27.14 23.28 -36.61
N TRP A 421 28.22 24.03 -36.78
CA TRP A 421 28.18 25.48 -36.96
C TRP A 421 27.43 25.86 -38.25
N SER A 422 27.69 25.14 -39.35
CA SER A 422 26.99 25.35 -40.63
C SER A 422 25.48 25.13 -40.51
N GLN A 423 25.05 24.09 -39.79
CA GLN A 423 23.62 23.78 -39.59
C GLN A 423 22.93 24.80 -38.67
N SER A 424 23.69 25.46 -37.80
CA SER A 424 23.16 26.45 -36.85
C SER A 424 23.21 27.88 -37.37
N LYS A 425 23.94 28.15 -38.46
CA LYS A 425 24.31 29.51 -38.85
C LYS A 425 23.12 30.40 -39.17
N GLU A 426 22.18 29.91 -39.98
CA GLU A 426 21.00 30.67 -40.40
C GLU A 426 20.14 31.11 -39.20
N GLU A 427 19.73 30.17 -38.35
CA GLU A 427 18.89 30.44 -37.18
C GLU A 427 19.64 31.24 -36.10
N GLY A 428 20.95 31.05 -35.97
CA GLY A 428 21.79 31.83 -35.07
C GLY A 428 21.96 33.27 -35.53
N ASP A 429 22.23 33.51 -36.82
CA ASP A 429 22.37 34.84 -37.39
C ASP A 429 21.05 35.61 -37.29
N LYS A 430 19.92 34.96 -37.59
CA LYS A 430 18.58 35.52 -37.39
C LYS A 430 18.33 35.93 -35.94
N TRP A 431 18.62 35.04 -34.98
CA TRP A 431 18.46 35.36 -33.57
C TRP A 431 19.33 36.56 -33.15
N THR A 432 20.57 36.61 -33.64
CA THR A 432 21.53 37.68 -33.31
C THR A 432 21.06 39.04 -33.86
N GLN A 433 20.46 39.06 -35.05
CA GLN A 433 19.88 40.27 -35.65
C GLN A 433 18.65 40.76 -34.89
N GLU A 434 17.77 39.85 -34.47
CA GLU A 434 16.56 40.17 -33.69
C GLU A 434 16.89 40.63 -32.24
N HIS A 435 18.07 40.26 -31.72
CA HIS A 435 18.47 40.50 -30.34
C HIS A 435 19.80 41.27 -30.26
N PRO A 436 19.86 42.56 -30.64
CA PRO A 436 21.10 43.32 -30.68
C PRO A 436 21.77 43.43 -29.31
N ALA A 437 23.07 43.74 -29.30
CA ALA A 437 23.80 43.97 -28.05
C ALA A 437 23.12 45.06 -27.20
N PRO A 438 22.95 44.84 -25.89
CA PRO A 438 22.18 45.75 -25.06
C PRO A 438 22.88 47.10 -24.92
N ALA A 439 22.13 48.18 -25.18
CA ALA A 439 22.61 49.54 -24.97
C ALA A 439 22.90 49.77 -23.48
N GLY A 440 24.09 50.29 -23.16
CA GLY A 440 24.49 50.58 -21.77
C GLY A 440 25.25 49.45 -21.06
N LEU A 441 25.59 48.35 -21.74
CA LEU A 441 26.54 47.39 -21.19
C LEU A 441 27.92 48.05 -21.03
N ARG A 442 28.45 48.00 -19.80
CA ARG A 442 29.79 48.47 -19.47
C ARG A 442 30.64 47.28 -19.05
N GLU A 443 31.27 46.63 -20.02
CA GLU A 443 32.21 45.54 -19.73
C GLU A 443 33.39 46.08 -18.89
N GLY A 444 33.75 45.36 -17.82
CA GLY A 444 34.83 45.77 -16.93
C GLY A 444 34.48 46.89 -15.93
N ASP A 445 33.24 47.40 -15.90
CA ASP A 445 32.80 48.35 -14.87
C ASP A 445 32.68 47.65 -13.51
N ALA A 446 33.61 47.96 -12.61
CA ALA A 446 33.70 47.36 -11.27
C ALA A 446 32.45 47.62 -10.41
N ASN A 447 31.81 48.79 -10.55
CA ASN A 447 30.62 49.13 -9.77
C ASN A 447 29.41 48.33 -10.26
N ALA A 448 29.24 48.23 -11.58
CA ALA A 448 28.19 47.41 -12.18
C ALA A 448 28.39 45.91 -11.88
N ALA A 449 29.63 45.42 -11.92
CA ALA A 449 29.98 44.05 -11.55
C ALA A 449 29.69 43.77 -10.06
N ALA A 450 30.03 44.68 -9.15
CA ALA A 450 29.74 44.54 -7.72
C ALA A 450 28.23 44.50 -7.44
N LYS A 451 27.46 45.37 -8.12
CA LYS A 451 25.99 45.35 -8.09
C LYS A 451 25.43 44.03 -8.62
N GLY A 452 25.92 43.56 -9.77
CA GLY A 452 25.53 42.28 -10.36
C GLY A 452 25.78 41.09 -9.45
N LYS A 453 26.95 41.05 -8.79
CA LYS A 453 27.29 40.03 -7.80
C LYS A 453 26.29 40.00 -6.64
N LYS A 454 25.94 41.17 -6.09
CA LYS A 454 24.94 41.27 -5.03
C LYS A 454 23.57 40.76 -5.50
N LEU A 455 23.15 41.10 -6.71
CA LEU A 455 21.88 40.64 -7.29
C LEU A 455 21.84 39.12 -7.47
N VAL A 456 22.93 38.50 -7.94
CA VAL A 456 23.07 37.04 -8.04
C VAL A 456 22.85 36.34 -6.69
N GLU A 457 23.30 36.97 -5.61
CA GLU A 457 23.16 36.46 -4.24
C GLU A 457 21.75 36.63 -3.67
N THR A 458 21.03 37.68 -4.06
CA THR A 458 19.73 38.04 -3.48
C THR A 458 18.52 37.57 -4.30
N ILE A 459 18.64 37.46 -5.64
CA ILE A 459 17.53 37.08 -6.54
C ILE A 459 17.32 35.56 -6.58
N GLY A 460 18.20 34.79 -5.93
CA GLY A 460 18.08 33.34 -5.81
C GLY A 460 18.80 32.54 -6.89
N CYS A 461 19.71 33.16 -7.67
CA CYS A 461 20.52 32.45 -8.66
C CYS A 461 21.35 31.33 -8.01
N LYS A 462 21.87 31.57 -6.80
CA LYS A 462 22.60 30.57 -5.98
C LYS A 462 21.74 29.39 -5.51
N GLY A 463 20.40 29.48 -5.61
CA GLY A 463 19.51 28.36 -5.31
C GLY A 463 19.64 27.21 -6.33
N CYS A 464 20.12 27.50 -7.54
CA CYS A 464 20.27 26.53 -8.62
C CYS A 464 21.71 26.46 -9.19
N HIS A 465 22.41 27.59 -9.27
CA HIS A 465 23.74 27.71 -9.90
C HIS A 465 24.86 27.84 -8.87
N GLY A 466 25.97 27.14 -9.11
CA GLY A 466 27.26 27.43 -8.46
C GLY A 466 28.07 28.46 -9.23
N PHE A 467 28.93 29.22 -8.55
CA PHE A 467 29.76 30.30 -9.07
C PHE A 467 31.25 30.15 -8.73
N ALA A 468 31.62 29.13 -7.94
CA ALA A 468 33.01 28.76 -7.65
C ALA A 468 33.23 27.25 -7.78
N ASP A 469 34.49 26.83 -7.71
CA ASP A 469 34.86 25.41 -7.67
C ASP A 469 34.26 24.73 -6.44
N GLY A 470 33.67 23.55 -6.62
CA GLY A 470 33.03 22.80 -5.54
C GLY A 470 31.64 23.30 -5.12
N GLU A 471 31.16 24.45 -5.62
CA GLU A 471 29.78 24.88 -5.38
C GLU A 471 28.80 24.00 -6.18
N PHE A 472 27.90 23.34 -5.44
CA PHE A 472 26.93 22.40 -6.02
C PHE A 472 25.81 23.13 -6.75
N THR A 473 25.65 22.78 -8.02
CA THR A 473 24.41 22.90 -8.78
C THR A 473 23.45 21.81 -8.33
N THR A 474 22.12 21.99 -8.47
CA THR A 474 21.14 20.93 -8.18
C THR A 474 21.59 19.60 -8.82
N PRO A 475 21.98 18.58 -8.04
CA PRO A 475 22.55 17.37 -8.61
C PRO A 475 21.43 16.46 -9.14
N LEU A 476 21.66 15.82 -10.28
CA LEU A 476 20.85 14.68 -10.72
C LEU A 476 21.56 13.40 -10.26
N GLY A 477 21.15 12.86 -9.12
CA GLY A 477 21.85 11.75 -8.46
C GLY A 477 23.14 12.15 -7.75
N LYS A 478 24.12 11.23 -7.70
CA LYS A 478 25.37 11.45 -6.96
C LYS A 478 26.49 12.10 -7.77
N SER A 479 26.44 12.08 -9.11
CA SER A 479 27.63 12.31 -9.95
C SER A 479 27.45 13.21 -11.17
N LYS A 480 26.25 13.73 -11.46
CA LYS A 480 25.98 14.54 -12.68
C LYS A 480 25.26 15.84 -12.36
N ASP A 481 25.65 16.89 -13.07
CA ASP A 481 25.10 18.24 -12.89
C ASP A 481 23.93 18.52 -13.82
N LEU A 482 22.76 18.81 -13.22
CA LEU A 482 21.55 19.18 -13.94
C LEU A 482 21.60 20.64 -14.38
N VAL A 483 21.98 21.52 -13.45
CA VAL A 483 22.16 22.95 -13.68
C VAL A 483 23.66 23.22 -13.91
N PRO A 484 24.07 24.10 -14.83
CA PRO A 484 25.49 24.39 -15.03
C PRO A 484 26.06 25.30 -13.94
N ASN A 485 27.30 25.03 -13.53
CA ASN A 485 28.11 25.95 -12.74
C ASN A 485 28.60 27.09 -13.66
N LEU A 486 28.54 28.33 -13.17
CA LEU A 486 28.78 29.56 -13.93
C LEU A 486 30.16 30.18 -13.69
N LYS A 487 31.05 29.53 -12.92
CA LYS A 487 32.39 30.04 -12.58
C LYS A 487 33.25 30.47 -13.77
N ASP A 488 33.06 29.82 -14.93
CA ASP A 488 33.80 30.03 -16.17
C ASP A 488 32.88 30.42 -17.34
N ILE A 489 31.71 31.01 -17.06
CA ILE A 489 30.69 31.26 -18.08
C ILE A 489 31.17 32.20 -19.21
N SER A 490 32.03 33.17 -18.91
CA SER A 490 32.55 34.15 -19.89
C SER A 490 33.43 33.50 -20.97
N THR A 491 34.01 32.33 -20.66
CA THR A 491 34.85 31.55 -21.60
C THR A 491 34.01 30.90 -22.71
N LYS A 492 32.71 30.71 -22.43
CA LYS A 492 31.78 29.99 -23.29
C LYS A 492 30.90 30.92 -24.09
N VAL A 493 30.28 31.92 -23.45
CA VAL A 493 29.21 32.73 -24.05
C VAL A 493 29.54 34.22 -24.02
N GLY A 494 28.97 34.97 -24.98
CA GLY A 494 29.12 36.43 -25.04
C GLY A 494 28.09 37.20 -24.20
N PRO A 495 28.36 38.48 -23.87
CA PRO A 495 27.47 39.30 -23.06
C PRO A 495 26.09 39.55 -23.67
N GLN A 496 26.03 39.70 -25.00
CA GLN A 496 24.76 39.81 -25.74
C GLN A 496 23.85 38.62 -25.43
N TRP A 497 24.38 37.41 -25.50
CA TRP A 497 23.62 36.20 -25.20
C TRP A 497 23.21 36.14 -23.72
N ILE A 498 24.13 36.44 -22.80
CA ILE A 498 23.84 36.43 -21.35
C ILE A 498 22.66 37.35 -21.02
N TYR A 499 22.69 38.59 -21.51
CA TYR A 499 21.64 39.57 -21.24
C TYR A 499 20.27 39.08 -21.71
N HIS A 500 20.17 38.67 -22.97
CA HIS A 500 18.89 38.22 -23.55
C HIS A 500 18.42 36.89 -22.94
N TRP A 501 19.33 36.00 -22.55
CA TRP A 501 19.00 34.78 -21.82
C TRP A 501 18.43 35.08 -20.43
N LEU A 502 18.97 36.07 -19.71
CA LEU A 502 18.46 36.50 -18.41
C LEU A 502 17.06 37.12 -18.52
N LYS A 503 16.80 37.88 -19.59
CA LYS A 503 15.49 38.52 -19.86
C LYS A 503 14.43 37.51 -20.28
N ASN A 504 14.74 36.61 -21.21
CA ASN A 504 13.79 35.65 -21.77
C ASN A 504 14.45 34.31 -22.15
N PRO A 505 14.72 33.42 -21.17
CA PRO A 505 15.41 32.16 -21.45
C PRO A 505 14.58 31.23 -22.35
N ARG A 506 13.24 31.24 -22.24
CA ARG A 506 12.34 30.43 -23.06
C ARG A 506 12.26 30.91 -24.52
N GLY A 507 12.56 32.18 -24.78
CA GLY A 507 12.68 32.72 -26.15
C GLY A 507 13.87 32.12 -26.92
N PHE A 508 14.96 31.78 -26.21
CA PHE A 508 16.10 31.10 -26.82
C PHE A 508 15.91 29.57 -26.84
N SER A 509 15.43 28.99 -25.74
CA SER A 509 15.22 27.55 -25.58
C SER A 509 13.86 27.27 -24.92
N PRO A 510 12.82 26.89 -25.69
CA PRO A 510 11.46 26.67 -25.17
C PRO A 510 11.40 25.72 -23.96
N ASP A 511 12.17 24.63 -24.00
CA ASP A 511 12.19 23.57 -22.98
C ASP A 511 13.14 23.86 -21.79
N THR A 512 13.64 25.10 -21.65
CA THR A 512 14.57 25.44 -20.56
C THR A 512 13.91 25.36 -19.18
N ARG A 513 14.64 24.78 -18.21
CA ARG A 513 14.24 24.75 -16.80
C ARG A 513 14.44 26.08 -16.08
N MET A 514 15.22 27.00 -16.66
CA MET A 514 15.45 28.31 -16.06
C MET A 514 14.17 29.17 -16.16
N PRO A 515 13.58 29.61 -15.04
CA PRO A 515 12.40 30.47 -15.08
C PRO A 515 12.78 31.89 -15.54
N SER A 516 11.79 32.66 -15.98
CA SER A 516 11.96 34.11 -16.11
C SER A 516 12.05 34.71 -14.72
N LEU A 517 13.16 35.37 -14.42
CA LEU A 517 13.42 36.04 -13.14
C LEU A 517 12.78 37.45 -13.06
N ARG A 518 12.09 37.88 -14.12
CA ARG A 518 11.41 39.19 -14.21
C ARG A 518 12.34 40.39 -13.91
N LEU A 519 13.60 40.28 -14.30
CA LEU A 519 14.62 41.31 -14.10
C LEU A 519 14.30 42.58 -14.89
N SER A 520 14.54 43.73 -14.27
CA SER A 520 14.66 45.00 -15.00
C SER A 520 15.90 45.01 -15.91
N ASP A 521 15.96 45.93 -16.86
CA ASP A 521 17.09 46.01 -17.80
C ASP A 521 18.40 46.34 -17.09
N ASP A 522 18.37 47.22 -16.09
CA ASP A 522 19.54 47.60 -15.29
C ASP A 522 20.03 46.44 -14.39
N GLU A 523 19.12 45.64 -13.83
CA GLU A 523 19.50 44.42 -13.10
C GLU A 523 20.12 43.38 -14.04
N ALA A 524 19.50 43.13 -15.20
CA ALA A 524 20.02 42.19 -16.19
C ALA A 524 21.38 42.64 -16.74
N LEU A 525 21.58 43.94 -16.98
CA LEU A 525 22.87 44.52 -17.36
C LEU A 525 23.92 44.33 -16.28
N SER A 526 23.60 44.65 -15.02
CA SER A 526 24.53 44.52 -13.90
C SER A 526 24.96 43.06 -13.70
N ILE A 527 24.00 42.12 -13.74
CA ILE A 527 24.28 40.68 -13.66
C ILE A 527 25.11 40.24 -14.86
N THR A 528 24.80 40.71 -16.08
CA THR A 528 25.59 40.40 -17.28
C THR A 528 27.04 40.86 -17.13
N THR A 529 27.27 42.10 -16.68
CA THR A 529 28.60 42.63 -16.40
C THR A 529 29.35 41.82 -15.35
N TYR A 530 28.66 41.34 -14.30
CA TYR A 530 29.30 40.44 -13.34
C TYR A 530 29.67 39.09 -13.97
N LEU A 531 28.77 38.46 -14.72
CA LEU A 531 29.01 37.14 -15.32
C LEU A 531 30.12 37.17 -16.37
N THR A 532 30.37 38.29 -17.06
CA THR A 532 31.51 38.42 -17.96
C THR A 532 32.86 38.45 -17.24
N THR A 533 32.89 38.74 -15.92
CA THR A 533 34.11 38.64 -15.11
C THR A 533 34.44 37.20 -14.68
N LEU A 534 33.52 36.25 -14.87
CA LEU A 534 33.65 34.87 -14.40
C LEU A 534 34.29 33.98 -15.47
N GLY A 535 35.60 33.83 -15.35
CA GLY A 535 36.46 33.09 -16.27
C GLY A 535 37.26 34.01 -17.20
N ALA A 536 38.35 33.49 -17.75
CA ALA A 536 39.16 34.18 -18.76
C ALA A 536 39.02 33.46 -20.11
N LYS A 537 38.71 34.20 -21.18
CA LYS A 537 38.64 33.63 -22.53
C LYS A 537 40.01 33.06 -22.90
N SER A 538 40.03 31.79 -23.30
CA SER A 538 41.23 31.16 -23.84
C SER A 538 41.57 31.74 -25.20
N ASP A 539 42.84 31.62 -25.59
CA ASP A 539 43.30 32.08 -26.90
C ASP A 539 42.44 31.48 -28.03
N PRO A 540 42.03 32.29 -29.03
CA PRO A 540 41.32 31.80 -30.19
C PRO A 540 42.17 30.79 -30.96
N ILE A 541 41.53 29.73 -31.45
CA ILE A 541 42.18 28.84 -32.43
C ILE A 541 42.42 29.66 -33.70
N ALA A 542 43.67 29.67 -34.18
CA ALA A 542 44.04 30.45 -35.36
C ALA A 542 43.20 30.06 -36.59
N GLY A 543 42.59 31.07 -37.23
CA GLY A 543 41.75 30.92 -38.41
C GLY A 543 40.48 30.11 -38.20
N ILE A 544 39.93 30.06 -36.98
CA ILE A 544 38.78 29.19 -36.68
C ILE A 544 37.54 29.56 -37.50
N GLN A 545 37.30 30.84 -37.76
CA GLN A 545 36.14 31.27 -38.54
C GLN A 545 36.22 30.76 -39.99
N GLU A 546 37.39 30.85 -40.61
CA GLU A 546 37.65 30.33 -41.95
C GLU A 546 37.52 28.79 -41.97
N LYS A 547 38.07 28.11 -40.95
CA LYS A 547 37.96 26.65 -40.81
C LYS A 547 36.52 26.17 -40.67
N LEU A 548 35.69 26.87 -39.87
CA LEU A 548 34.28 26.51 -39.70
C LEU A 548 33.44 26.78 -40.95
N ALA A 549 33.86 27.73 -41.80
CA ALA A 549 33.21 28.05 -43.07
C ALA A 549 33.70 27.19 -44.24
N ASP A 550 34.80 26.44 -44.08
CA ASP A 550 35.39 25.61 -45.12
C ASP A 550 34.49 24.43 -45.49
N ALA A 551 34.17 24.31 -46.78
CA ALA A 551 33.28 23.28 -47.31
C ALA A 551 33.83 21.86 -47.13
N ALA A 552 35.16 21.68 -47.18
CA ALA A 552 35.78 20.38 -46.97
C ALA A 552 35.65 19.92 -45.51
N SER A 553 35.87 20.83 -44.57
CA SER A 553 35.71 20.60 -43.12
C SER A 553 34.26 20.28 -42.75
N ILE A 554 33.29 21.01 -43.33
CA ILE A 554 31.85 20.74 -43.17
C ILE A 554 31.50 19.34 -43.69
N LYS A 555 31.94 18.98 -44.90
CA LYS A 555 31.66 17.66 -45.50
C LYS A 555 32.30 16.52 -44.70
N LYS A 556 33.53 16.72 -44.19
CA LYS A 556 34.19 15.77 -43.29
C LYS A 556 33.37 15.60 -42.01
N GLY A 557 32.93 16.69 -41.39
CA GLY A 557 32.08 16.65 -40.20
C GLY A 557 30.75 15.92 -40.42
N GLU A 558 30.08 16.17 -41.54
CA GLU A 558 28.85 15.46 -41.92
C GLU A 558 29.07 13.95 -41.99
N SER A 559 30.18 13.50 -42.59
CA SER A 559 30.52 12.08 -42.70
C SER A 559 30.82 11.41 -41.35
N LEU A 560 31.26 12.18 -40.35
CA LEU A 560 31.51 11.68 -39.00
C LEU A 560 30.20 11.55 -38.20
N VAL A 561 29.18 12.36 -38.50
CA VAL A 561 27.87 12.31 -37.84
C VAL A 561 26.94 11.26 -38.47
N ARG A 562 26.96 11.10 -39.79
CA ARG A 562 26.04 10.23 -40.54
C ARG A 562 26.55 8.79 -40.75
N LYS A 563 27.50 8.35 -39.93
CA LYS A 563 28.09 7.01 -40.03
C LYS A 563 27.15 5.91 -39.56
#